data_AF-A0A7X9U9U5-F1
#
_entry.id   AF-A0A7X9U9U5-F1
#
_cell.length_a   1.000
_cell.length_b   1.000
_cell.length_c   1.000
_cell.angle_alpha   90.00
_cell.angle_beta   90.00
_cell.angle_gamma   90.00
#
_symmetry.space_group_name_H-M   'P 1'
#
loop_
_entity.id
_entity.type
_entity.pdbx_description
1 polymer ?
#
loop_
_entity_poly.entity_id
_entity_poly.type
_entity_poly.pdbx_seq_one_letter_code
_entity_poly.pdbx_strand_id
1 'polypeptide(L)'
;MRTPLLAILLPLCLTACLDKEPAKTQQVTITSEAEAPKQELQKLEENTQLQENKKNSVVAEKIPKADLKNVSIDDIKTAKTELNTLIADKQCDTSTQCRVNAVGSRACGGPSSFVVYSTNAASEDQVTALSDKITKLESSYNSQKGMMSICQHLTTPSTQCVENKCVKLEGSAVSAF
;
A
#
# COMPACT_ATOMS: atom_id res chain seq x y z
N MET A 1 43.35 -36.07 -3.99
CA MET A 1 44.06 -34.80 -3.76
C MET A 1 43.52 -34.18 -2.48
N ARG A 2 44.37 -33.57 -1.63
CA ARG A 2 43.95 -32.93 -0.37
C ARG A 2 43.93 -31.41 -0.57
N THR A 3 42.81 -30.75 -0.26
CA THR A 3 42.72 -29.29 -0.21
C THR A 3 43.04 -28.80 1.21
N PRO A 4 43.92 -27.80 1.39
CA PRO A 4 44.15 -27.20 2.70
C PRO A 4 43.08 -26.15 3.02
N LEU A 5 42.60 -26.17 4.26
CA LEU A 5 41.72 -25.15 4.82
C LEU A 5 42.53 -23.86 5.05
N LEU A 6 42.16 -22.76 4.39
CA LEU A 6 42.84 -21.47 4.53
C LEU A 6 41.97 -20.52 5.37
N ALA A 7 42.13 -20.60 6.69
CA ALA A 7 41.51 -19.67 7.63
C ALA A 7 42.33 -18.38 7.67
N ILE A 8 41.79 -17.29 7.14
CA ILE A 8 42.37 -15.95 7.24
C ILE A 8 41.58 -15.15 8.27
N LEU A 9 42.25 -14.72 9.34
CA LEU A 9 41.67 -13.87 10.38
C LEU A 9 41.36 -12.47 9.82
N LEU A 10 40.14 -12.00 10.02
CA LEU A 10 39.80 -10.58 9.88
C LEU A 10 40.08 -9.86 11.21
N PRO A 11 40.86 -8.76 11.22
CA PRO A 11 41.05 -7.95 12.41
C PRO A 11 39.80 -7.11 12.71
N LEU A 12 39.32 -7.15 13.96
CA LEU A 12 38.31 -6.20 14.43
C LEU A 12 38.96 -4.82 14.63
N CYS A 13 38.74 -3.91 13.68
CA CYS A 13 39.02 -2.49 13.87
C CYS A 13 37.90 -1.86 14.71
N LEU A 14 38.11 -1.72 16.02
CA LEU A 14 37.26 -0.85 16.85
C LEU A 14 37.57 0.61 16.52
N THR A 15 36.73 1.24 15.69
CA THR A 15 36.71 2.70 15.55
C THR A 15 36.01 3.32 16.76
N ALA A 16 36.76 4.02 17.60
CA ALA A 16 36.17 4.81 18.69
C ALA A 16 35.37 5.99 18.11
N CYS A 17 34.12 6.15 18.56
CA CYS A 17 33.35 7.36 18.32
C CYS A 17 33.92 8.50 19.17
N LEU A 18 34.16 9.65 18.55
CA LEU A 18 34.65 10.86 19.22
C LEU A 18 33.45 11.77 19.50
N ASP A 19 33.00 11.85 20.74
CA ASP A 19 31.93 12.76 21.14
C ASP A 19 32.31 14.22 20.88
N LYS A 20 31.41 14.96 20.22
CA LYS A 20 31.55 16.39 20.00
C LYS A 20 30.30 17.11 20.53
N GLU A 21 30.47 17.70 21.70
CA GLU A 21 29.47 18.52 22.38
C GLU A 21 29.09 19.76 21.54
N PRO A 22 27.79 20.14 21.44
CA PRO A 22 27.36 21.34 20.73
C PRO A 22 27.47 22.60 21.62
N ALA A 23 28.07 23.65 21.07
CA ALA A 23 28.23 24.90 21.79
C ALA A 23 26.98 25.81 21.74
N LYS A 24 26.52 26.20 22.94
CA LYS A 24 26.04 27.54 23.29
C LYS A 24 24.72 28.06 22.65
N THR A 25 23.65 27.87 23.41
CA THR A 25 22.70 28.90 23.87
C THR A 25 22.39 30.11 22.99
N GLN A 26 21.12 30.23 22.59
CA GLN A 26 20.40 31.50 22.79
C GLN A 26 18.93 31.27 23.12
N GLN A 27 18.54 31.61 24.35
CA GLN A 27 17.15 31.73 24.78
C GLN A 27 16.62 33.12 24.41
N VAL A 28 15.37 33.20 23.97
CA VAL A 28 14.54 34.40 24.15
C VAL A 28 13.21 33.97 24.74
N THR A 29 12.98 34.40 25.98
CA THR A 29 11.74 34.21 26.74
C THR A 29 10.90 35.48 26.66
N ILE A 30 9.64 35.39 26.22
CA ILE A 30 8.43 36.08 26.74
C ILE A 30 7.24 35.18 26.27
N THR A 31 6.56 34.36 27.08
CA THR A 31 5.67 34.58 28.26
C THR A 31 4.25 35.05 27.90
N SER A 32 3.24 34.25 28.30
CA SER A 32 1.80 34.58 28.47
C SER A 32 1.01 35.00 27.20
N GLU A 33 -0.31 34.76 27.01
CA GLU A 33 -1.46 34.36 27.86
C GLU A 33 -2.31 33.31 27.08
N ALA A 34 -2.77 32.20 27.67
CA ALA A 34 -4.13 32.04 28.22
C ALA A 34 -5.28 32.69 27.39
N GLU A 35 -6.05 31.89 26.65
CA GLU A 35 -7.47 31.59 26.97
C GLU A 35 -8.13 30.65 25.93
N ALA A 36 -9.10 29.86 26.39
CA ALA A 36 -9.94 29.01 25.54
C ALA A 36 -11.42 29.35 25.77
N PRO A 37 -12.22 29.60 24.71
CA PRO A 37 -13.67 29.58 24.82
C PRO A 37 -14.25 28.23 24.41
N LYS A 38 -15.00 27.63 25.34
CA LYS A 38 -15.77 26.39 25.14
C LYS A 38 -17.22 26.74 24.77
N GLN A 39 -17.60 26.59 23.49
CA GLN A 39 -18.99 26.57 22.99
C GLN A 39 -19.05 25.78 21.67
N GLU A 40 -20.12 25.11 21.27
CA GLU A 40 -21.19 24.42 21.99
C GLU A 40 -21.77 23.34 21.04
N LEU A 41 -22.35 22.26 21.56
CA LEU A 41 -22.93 21.19 20.76
C LEU A 41 -24.27 21.63 20.12
N GLN A 42 -24.39 21.55 18.79
CA GLN A 42 -25.69 21.51 18.13
C GLN A 42 -25.82 20.29 17.20
N LYS A 43 -26.83 19.47 17.49
CA LYS A 43 -27.33 18.40 16.60
C LYS A 43 -28.12 19.00 15.44
N LEU A 44 -27.96 18.43 14.25
CA LEU A 44 -29.05 18.18 13.30
C LEU A 44 -28.53 17.05 12.37
N GLU A 45 -28.90 15.79 12.58
CA GLU A 45 -30.16 15.17 12.11
C GLU A 45 -30.33 15.25 10.57
N GLU A 46 -29.70 14.28 9.92
CA GLU A 46 -30.27 13.39 8.90
C GLU A 46 -31.33 13.96 7.93
N ASN A 47 -30.94 14.14 6.67
CA ASN A 47 -31.86 14.03 5.54
C ASN A 47 -31.24 13.31 4.33
N THR A 48 -31.41 11.99 4.31
CA THR A 48 -31.45 11.24 3.04
C THR A 48 -32.49 11.87 2.11
N GLN A 49 -32.16 12.09 0.84
CA GLN A 49 -33.06 11.86 -0.31
C GLN A 49 -32.23 11.67 -1.59
N LEU A 50 -32.60 10.65 -2.37
CA LEU A 50 -32.02 10.35 -3.67
C LEU A 50 -32.37 11.45 -4.68
N GLN A 51 -31.45 11.76 -5.59
CA GLN A 51 -31.83 12.13 -6.95
C GLN A 51 -31.02 11.30 -7.94
N GLU A 52 -31.74 10.42 -8.66
CA GLU A 52 -31.22 9.73 -9.82
C GLU A 52 -30.91 10.73 -10.93
N ASN A 53 -29.78 10.58 -11.62
CA ASN A 53 -29.67 11.08 -12.99
C ASN A 53 -28.71 10.20 -13.81
N LYS A 54 -29.24 9.68 -14.92
CA LYS A 54 -28.62 8.65 -15.76
C LYS A 54 -28.12 9.27 -17.07
N LYS A 55 -26.82 9.19 -17.35
CA LYS A 55 -26.32 9.14 -18.73
C LYS A 55 -25.00 8.38 -18.84
N ASN A 56 -24.86 7.59 -19.90
CA ASN A 56 -23.81 6.58 -20.06
C ASN A 56 -22.53 7.15 -20.70
N SER A 57 -21.38 6.67 -20.24
CA SER A 57 -20.16 6.30 -21.01
C SER A 57 -19.10 5.69 -20.05
N VAL A 58 -18.15 4.85 -20.44
CA VAL A 58 -17.96 4.11 -21.72
C VAL A 58 -18.11 2.59 -21.45
N VAL A 59 -17.02 1.82 -21.45
CA VAL A 59 -16.93 0.36 -21.26
C VAL A 59 -15.82 0.04 -20.26
N ALA A 60 -16.20 -0.42 -19.07
CA ALA A 60 -15.41 -1.34 -18.26
C ALA A 60 -16.35 -2.50 -17.92
N GLU A 61 -15.85 -3.73 -17.94
CA GLU A 61 -16.68 -4.93 -17.87
C GLU A 61 -17.40 -5.01 -16.51
N LYS A 62 -18.70 -4.74 -16.52
CA LYS A 62 -19.52 -4.69 -15.31
C LYS A 62 -19.76 -6.10 -14.79
N ILE A 63 -19.03 -6.47 -13.75
CA ILE A 63 -19.40 -7.60 -12.87
C ILE A 63 -20.87 -7.39 -12.44
N PRO A 64 -21.80 -8.29 -12.79
CA PRO A 64 -23.18 -8.15 -12.38
C PRO A 64 -23.28 -8.18 -10.85
N LYS A 65 -24.02 -7.24 -10.26
CA LYS A 65 -24.23 -7.18 -8.80
C LYS A 65 -24.92 -8.43 -8.22
N ALA A 66 -25.46 -9.30 -9.08
CA ALA A 66 -26.11 -10.55 -8.70
C ALA A 66 -25.11 -11.64 -8.25
N ASP A 67 -23.91 -11.66 -8.82
CA ASP A 67 -22.97 -12.80 -8.68
C ASP A 67 -22.17 -12.77 -7.38
N LEU A 68 -22.18 -11.64 -6.66
CA LEU A 68 -21.53 -11.50 -5.35
C LEU A 68 -22.20 -12.32 -4.21
N LYS A 69 -23.17 -13.19 -4.51
CA LYS A 69 -23.84 -14.05 -3.51
C LYS A 69 -23.19 -15.43 -3.33
N ASN A 70 -22.34 -15.87 -4.25
CA ASN A 70 -21.62 -17.15 -4.14
C ASN A 70 -20.27 -17.05 -4.86
N VAL A 71 -19.29 -16.41 -4.20
CA VAL A 71 -17.96 -16.19 -4.76
C VAL A 71 -17.07 -17.37 -4.41
N SER A 72 -16.43 -17.96 -5.42
CA SER A 72 -15.45 -19.03 -5.26
C SER A 72 -14.04 -18.46 -5.06
N ILE A 73 -13.16 -19.29 -4.47
CA ILE A 73 -11.71 -19.05 -4.50
C ILE A 73 -11.19 -19.00 -5.94
N ASP A 74 -11.80 -19.75 -6.87
CA ASP A 74 -11.39 -19.76 -8.27
C ASP A 74 -11.67 -18.44 -9.00
N ASP A 75 -12.72 -17.70 -8.62
CA ASP A 75 -12.99 -16.36 -9.16
C ASP A 75 -11.91 -15.37 -8.73
N ILE A 76 -11.56 -15.40 -7.43
CA ILE A 76 -10.48 -14.59 -6.85
C ILE A 76 -9.14 -14.93 -7.51
N LYS A 77 -8.84 -16.23 -7.67
CA LYS A 77 -7.62 -16.72 -8.32
C LYS A 77 -7.53 -16.27 -9.78
N THR A 78 -8.63 -16.38 -10.53
CA THR A 78 -8.71 -15.96 -11.92
C THR A 78 -8.44 -14.45 -12.06
N ALA A 79 -9.12 -13.62 -11.26
CA ALA A 79 -8.92 -12.17 -11.27
C ALA A 79 -7.49 -11.77 -10.84
N LYS A 80 -6.88 -12.49 -9.88
CA LYS A 80 -5.47 -12.29 -9.51
C LYS A 80 -4.50 -12.68 -10.62
N THR A 81 -4.76 -13.77 -11.34
CA THR A 81 -3.96 -14.18 -12.51
C THR A 81 -4.05 -13.16 -13.64
N GLU A 82 -5.26 -12.64 -13.90
CA GLU A 82 -5.51 -11.56 -14.85
C GLU A 82 -4.70 -10.29 -14.50
N LEU A 83 -4.78 -9.83 -13.25
CA LEU A 83 -3.98 -8.68 -12.77
C LEU A 83 -2.48 -8.94 -12.88
N ASN A 84 -2.00 -10.09 -12.39
CA ASN A 84 -0.58 -10.45 -12.43
C ASN A 84 -0.04 -10.55 -13.86
N THR A 85 -0.87 -10.95 -14.83
CA THR A 85 -0.51 -10.97 -16.26
C THR A 85 -0.43 -9.55 -16.83
N LEU A 86 -1.41 -8.69 -16.51
CA LEU A 86 -1.40 -7.27 -16.92
C LEU A 86 -0.15 -6.53 -16.45
N ILE A 87 0.31 -6.80 -15.22
CA ILE A 87 1.47 -6.12 -14.60
C ILE A 87 2.79 -6.91 -14.68
N ALA A 88 2.83 -7.97 -15.49
CA ALA A 88 3.99 -8.86 -15.59
C ALA A 88 5.23 -8.12 -16.13
N ASP A 89 5.02 -7.23 -17.10
CA ASP A 89 6.05 -6.33 -17.58
C ASP A 89 6.18 -5.12 -16.65
N LYS A 90 7.43 -4.85 -16.26
CA LYS A 90 7.83 -3.80 -15.32
C LYS A 90 8.89 -2.87 -15.91
N GLN A 91 9.12 -2.91 -17.22
CA GLN A 91 10.10 -2.05 -17.89
C GLN A 91 9.82 -0.56 -17.63
N CYS A 92 10.86 0.21 -17.34
CA CYS A 92 10.78 1.64 -17.05
C CYS A 92 12.05 2.37 -17.49
N ASP A 93 11.89 3.67 -17.76
CA ASP A 93 12.95 4.61 -18.10
C ASP A 93 13.26 5.52 -16.90
N THR A 94 12.25 5.77 -16.07
CA THR A 94 12.24 6.71 -14.95
C THR A 94 11.38 6.18 -13.80
N SER A 95 11.66 6.63 -12.58
CA SER A 95 10.92 6.15 -11.40
C SER A 95 9.47 6.62 -11.32
N THR A 96 9.07 7.65 -12.08
CA THR A 96 7.68 8.16 -12.13
C THR A 96 6.73 7.20 -12.85
N GLN A 97 7.25 6.32 -13.71
CA GLN A 97 6.47 5.24 -14.35
C GLN A 97 6.15 4.10 -13.38
N CYS A 98 6.90 3.98 -12.28
CA CYS A 98 6.72 2.93 -11.28
C CYS A 98 5.64 3.32 -10.29
N ARG A 99 4.52 2.59 -10.31
CA ARG A 99 3.33 2.89 -9.52
C ARG A 99 2.96 1.70 -8.64
N VAL A 100 2.27 2.01 -7.55
CA VAL A 100 1.78 1.05 -6.57
C VAL A 100 0.27 1.10 -6.58
N ASN A 101 -0.38 -0.06 -6.56
CA ASN A 101 -1.81 -0.14 -6.28
C ASN A 101 -2.10 -1.10 -5.12
N ALA A 102 -3.10 -0.77 -4.31
CA ALA A 102 -3.66 -1.68 -3.33
C ALA A 102 -4.48 -2.78 -4.03
N VAL A 103 -4.54 -3.97 -3.47
CA VAL A 103 -5.38 -5.06 -4.01
C VAL A 103 -5.92 -5.96 -2.90
N GLY A 104 -7.15 -6.41 -3.09
CA GLY A 104 -7.79 -7.42 -2.25
C GLY A 104 -8.37 -6.87 -0.95
N SER A 105 -8.82 -7.77 -0.08
CA SER A 105 -9.48 -7.46 1.19
C SER A 105 -9.13 -8.50 2.24
N ARG A 106 -8.57 -8.06 3.38
CA ARG A 106 -8.46 -8.87 4.59
C ARG A 106 -9.80 -8.85 5.34
N ALA A 107 -10.10 -9.88 6.11
CA ALA A 107 -11.34 -9.95 6.89
C ALA A 107 -11.45 -8.85 7.97
N CYS A 108 -10.31 -8.40 8.51
CA CYS A 108 -10.20 -7.23 9.39
C CYS A 108 -10.31 -5.87 8.67
N GLY A 109 -10.56 -5.85 7.35
CA GLY A 109 -10.45 -4.66 6.52
C GLY A 109 -9.01 -4.38 6.05
N GLY A 110 -8.91 -3.42 5.11
CA GLY A 110 -7.66 -3.09 4.41
C GLY A 110 -7.30 -4.09 3.29
N PRO A 111 -6.34 -3.73 2.42
CA PRO A 111 -5.92 -4.58 1.31
C PRO A 111 -5.22 -5.85 1.79
N SER A 112 -5.26 -6.91 0.99
CA SER A 112 -4.51 -8.15 1.27
C SER A 112 -3.07 -8.08 0.77
N SER A 113 -2.79 -7.25 -0.25
CA SER A 113 -1.43 -6.90 -0.67
C SER A 113 -1.35 -5.58 -1.44
N PHE A 114 -0.14 -5.18 -1.84
CA PHE A 114 0.12 -4.12 -2.81
C PHE A 114 0.85 -4.70 -4.02
N VAL A 115 0.50 -4.22 -5.21
CA VAL A 115 1.18 -4.56 -6.47
C VAL A 115 2.03 -3.39 -6.96
N VAL A 116 3.18 -3.71 -7.56
CA VAL A 116 4.08 -2.76 -8.23
C VAL A 116 4.05 -3.04 -9.73
N TYR A 117 3.75 -2.02 -10.52
CA TYR A 117 3.62 -2.07 -11.98
C TYR A 117 4.31 -0.87 -12.65
N SER A 118 4.51 -0.96 -13.96
CA SER A 118 4.98 0.16 -14.78
C SER A 118 3.85 0.70 -15.66
N THR A 119 3.68 2.02 -15.69
CA THR A 119 2.75 2.70 -16.60
C THR A 119 3.17 2.64 -18.07
N ASN A 120 4.39 2.17 -18.38
CA ASN A 120 4.80 1.90 -19.77
C ASN A 120 4.10 0.67 -20.35
N ALA A 121 3.75 -0.31 -19.50
CA ALA A 121 3.20 -1.58 -19.93
C ALA A 121 1.71 -1.76 -19.56
N ALA A 122 1.25 -1.17 -18.45
CA ALA A 122 -0.10 -1.33 -17.96
C ALA A 122 -0.77 0.02 -17.64
N SER A 123 -2.00 0.21 -18.13
CA SER A 123 -2.80 1.39 -17.79
C SER A 123 -3.23 1.37 -16.32
N GLU A 124 -3.11 2.52 -15.65
CA GLU A 124 -3.56 2.74 -14.27
C GLU A 124 -5.06 2.43 -14.09
N ASP A 125 -5.90 2.74 -15.08
CA ASP A 125 -7.34 2.42 -15.04
C ASP A 125 -7.60 0.91 -15.06
N GLN A 126 -6.85 0.16 -15.89
CA GLN A 126 -6.99 -1.30 -16.00
C GLN A 126 -6.50 -2.00 -14.73
N VAL A 127 -5.36 -1.57 -14.20
CA VAL A 127 -4.81 -2.06 -12.94
C VAL A 127 -5.76 -1.76 -11.78
N THR A 128 -6.36 -0.55 -11.76
CA THR A 128 -7.34 -0.16 -10.73
C THR A 128 -8.62 -1.00 -10.84
N ALA A 129 -9.18 -1.17 -12.03
CA ALA A 129 -10.39 -1.97 -12.25
C ALA A 129 -10.22 -3.44 -11.82
N LEU A 130 -9.06 -4.05 -12.09
CA LEU A 130 -8.76 -5.42 -11.68
C LEU A 130 -8.48 -5.53 -10.18
N SER A 131 -7.74 -4.58 -9.58
CA SER A 131 -7.59 -4.52 -8.13
C SER A 131 -8.94 -4.42 -7.42
N ASP A 132 -9.83 -3.56 -7.91
CA ASP A 132 -11.19 -3.37 -7.40
C ASP A 132 -12.05 -4.64 -7.51
N LYS A 133 -11.94 -5.36 -8.65
CA LYS A 133 -12.57 -6.67 -8.88
C LYS A 133 -12.12 -7.67 -7.83
N ILE A 134 -10.81 -7.80 -7.60
CA ILE A 134 -10.25 -8.71 -6.58
C ILE A 134 -10.70 -8.29 -5.17
N THR A 135 -10.66 -7.01 -4.84
CA THR A 135 -11.11 -6.47 -3.53
C THR A 135 -12.58 -6.81 -3.25
N LYS A 136 -13.47 -6.67 -4.24
CA LYS A 136 -14.90 -7.00 -4.12
C LYS A 136 -15.11 -8.52 -3.97
N LEU A 137 -14.38 -9.33 -4.72
CA LEU A 137 -14.45 -10.79 -4.62
C LEU A 137 -13.93 -11.29 -3.25
N GLU A 138 -12.78 -10.82 -2.78
CA GLU A 138 -12.24 -11.20 -1.48
C GLU A 138 -13.13 -10.72 -0.32
N SER A 139 -13.63 -9.49 -0.36
CA SER A 139 -14.55 -8.97 0.65
C SER A 139 -15.84 -9.79 0.72
N SER A 140 -16.41 -10.15 -0.43
CA SER A 140 -17.60 -11.00 -0.51
C SER A 140 -17.32 -12.42 0.01
N TYR A 141 -16.22 -13.05 -0.40
CA TYR A 141 -15.81 -14.36 0.09
C TYR A 141 -15.61 -14.36 1.61
N ASN A 142 -14.91 -13.35 2.16
CA ASN A 142 -14.70 -13.19 3.59
C ASN A 142 -16.04 -13.15 4.35
N SER A 143 -17.00 -12.36 3.85
CA SER A 143 -18.35 -12.27 4.43
C SER A 143 -19.15 -13.57 4.31
N GLN A 144 -19.07 -14.27 3.17
CA GLN A 144 -19.79 -15.52 2.93
C GLN A 144 -19.28 -16.69 3.77
N LYS A 145 -17.98 -16.71 4.10
CA LYS A 145 -17.35 -17.81 4.86
C LYS A 145 -17.13 -17.48 6.33
N GLY A 146 -17.49 -16.29 6.81
CA GLY A 146 -17.25 -15.85 8.18
C GLY A 146 -15.75 -15.80 8.53
N MET A 147 -14.92 -15.41 7.56
CA MET A 147 -13.46 -15.39 7.72
C MET A 147 -13.06 -14.42 8.84
N MET A 148 -12.01 -14.78 9.59
CA MET A 148 -11.40 -13.93 10.60
C MET A 148 -9.90 -13.77 10.31
N SER A 149 -9.34 -12.59 10.56
CA SER A 149 -7.91 -12.31 10.40
C SER A 149 -7.42 -11.33 11.45
N ILE A 150 -6.12 -11.36 11.76
CA ILE A 150 -5.50 -10.34 12.63
C ILE A 150 -5.57 -8.95 11.98
N CYS A 151 -5.88 -7.94 12.79
CA CYS A 151 -5.87 -6.52 12.42
C CYS A 151 -4.43 -6.03 12.31
N GLN A 152 -3.87 -6.02 11.10
CA GLN A 152 -2.51 -5.56 10.82
C GLN A 152 -2.57 -4.50 9.73
N HIS A 153 -2.00 -3.32 9.99
CA HIS A 153 -1.79 -2.32 8.96
C HIS A 153 -0.67 -2.77 8.01
N LEU A 154 -0.93 -2.76 6.70
CA LEU A 154 0.08 -2.97 5.68
C LEU A 154 0.54 -1.62 5.14
N THR A 155 1.80 -1.27 5.39
CA THR A 155 2.40 -0.04 4.86
C THR A 155 2.55 -0.14 3.34
N THR A 156 2.05 0.87 2.62
CA THR A 156 2.27 1.00 1.18
C THR A 156 3.77 1.05 0.87
N PRO A 157 4.31 0.21 -0.03
CA PRO A 157 5.71 0.25 -0.39
C PRO A 157 6.08 1.52 -1.17
N SER A 158 7.32 1.97 -1.00
CA SER A 158 7.97 2.87 -1.99
C SER A 158 8.44 2.06 -3.20
N THR A 159 8.58 2.70 -4.36
CA THR A 159 9.05 2.06 -5.60
C THR A 159 10.08 2.92 -6.32
N GLN A 160 10.93 2.27 -7.12
CA GLN A 160 11.93 2.94 -7.94
C GLN A 160 12.12 2.17 -9.25
N CYS A 161 12.56 2.87 -10.30
CA CYS A 161 13.10 2.25 -11.49
C CYS A 161 14.58 1.92 -11.26
N VAL A 162 14.93 0.63 -11.20
CA VAL A 162 16.30 0.13 -10.99
C VAL A 162 16.60 -0.88 -12.10
N GLU A 163 17.71 -0.69 -12.82
CA GLU A 163 18.08 -1.54 -13.97
C GLU A 163 16.93 -1.70 -14.99
N ASN A 164 16.30 -0.57 -15.31
CA ASN A 164 15.12 -0.48 -16.17
C ASN A 164 13.89 -1.28 -15.70
N LYS A 165 13.82 -1.69 -14.43
CA LYS A 165 12.66 -2.41 -13.87
C LYS A 165 12.08 -1.71 -12.65
N CYS A 166 10.76 -1.65 -12.58
CA CYS A 166 10.05 -1.17 -11.41
C CYS A 166 10.14 -2.18 -10.26
N VAL A 167 10.88 -1.81 -9.23
CA VAL A 167 11.08 -2.61 -8.01
C VAL A 167 10.40 -1.97 -6.80
N LYS A 168 9.98 -2.81 -5.85
CA LYS A 168 9.64 -2.39 -4.50
C LYS A 168 10.94 -2.04 -3.77
N LEU A 169 10.98 -0.87 -3.14
CA LEU A 169 11.98 -0.57 -2.13
C LEU A 169 11.53 -1.23 -0.84
N GLU A 170 12.33 -2.14 -0.30
CA GLU A 170 12.14 -2.58 1.09
C GLU A 170 12.42 -1.39 1.99
N GLY A 171 11.44 -1.05 2.83
CA GLY A 171 11.57 0.11 3.70
C GLY A 171 12.73 -0.07 4.65
N SER A 172 13.71 0.84 4.59
CA SER A 172 14.71 1.02 5.64
C SER A 172 14.04 1.56 6.91
N ALA A 173 13.20 0.74 7.53
CA ALA A 173 12.72 0.93 8.89
C ALA A 173 13.83 0.62 9.90
N VAL A 174 14.99 1.26 9.71
CA VAL A 174 15.81 1.66 10.85
C VAL A 174 15.05 2.82 11.45
N SER A 175 14.28 2.54 12.48
CA SER A 175 13.55 3.55 13.24
C SER A 175 14.54 4.59 13.74
N ALA A 176 14.48 5.80 13.20
CA ALA A 176 15.12 6.96 13.81
C ALA A 176 14.26 7.41 15.00
N PHE A 177 14.45 6.74 16.13
CA PHE A 177 14.03 7.16 17.47
C PHE A 177 15.30 7.44 18.30
#